data_AF-B9LT11-F1
#
_entry.id   AF-B9LT11-F1
#
_cell.length_a   1.000
_cell.length_b   1.000
_cell.length_c   1.000
_cell.angle_alpha   90.00
_cell.angle_beta   90.00
_cell.angle_gamma   90.00
#
_symmetry.space_group_name_H-M   'P 1'
#
loop_
_entity.id
_entity.type
_entity.pdbx_description
1 polymer ?
#
loop_
_entity_poly.entity_id
_entity_poly.type
_entity_poly.pdbx_seq_one_letter_code
_entity_poly.pdbx_strand_id
1 'polypeptide(L)'
;MKRRHLILLLGGASSGAMSIGTGAFSSVEAKRGVAVNVVEDENAYLGLQQNRTVVPVDKDASPGEEGNGRNGFLTVTNQFTAPLALGVTLNGAEGDFEGIEIDVEDPIEKGEDLRDEIPDGDGGLDPGHSASIGVDFGDIDLDKNNTGTATITLGFYGNAGGTTVEQTRRFTVSPIRVDFKENNGVGSESNDSGGGAVHIYGEFSDLPVYLNGNTESISITSTDGSDVLQPGRAGGGITRLTIGGVVYTREDNGDADGDGASEDD
;
A
#
# COMPACT_ATOMS: atom_id res chain seq x y z
N MET A 1 19.32 90.30 -27.41
CA MET A 1 18.54 89.21 -26.79
C MET A 1 19.47 88.05 -26.47
N LYS A 2 19.35 87.47 -25.27
CA LYS A 2 19.99 86.22 -24.83
C LYS A 2 19.29 85.01 -25.49
N ARG A 3 20.05 83.91 -25.73
CA ARG A 3 19.69 82.45 -25.71
C ARG A 3 20.51 81.71 -26.79
N ARG A 4 21.65 81.07 -26.48
CA ARG A 4 21.93 79.80 -25.75
C ARG A 4 21.81 78.52 -26.63
N HIS A 5 22.99 77.89 -26.80
CA HIS A 5 23.34 76.46 -26.87
C HIS A 5 22.79 75.53 -27.97
N LEU A 6 23.72 74.77 -28.57
CA LEU A 6 23.83 73.28 -28.40
C LEU A 6 24.17 72.58 -29.73
N ILE A 7 25.45 72.54 -30.15
CA ILE A 7 26.03 71.40 -30.90
C ILE A 7 27.54 71.45 -30.70
N LEU A 8 28.06 70.76 -29.69
CA LEU A 8 29.51 70.62 -29.50
C LEU A 8 29.82 69.42 -28.61
N LEU A 9 29.58 68.20 -29.10
CA LEU A 9 30.31 67.03 -28.59
C LEU A 9 30.15 65.81 -29.51
N LEU A 10 30.51 65.99 -30.79
CA LEU A 10 30.79 64.88 -31.68
C LEU A 10 32.31 64.82 -31.87
N GLY A 11 32.92 63.75 -31.37
CA GLY A 11 34.29 63.36 -31.72
C GLY A 11 35.32 63.56 -30.60
N GLY A 12 35.50 62.53 -29.76
CA GLY A 12 36.61 62.53 -28.81
C GLY A 12 36.65 61.35 -27.86
N ALA A 13 36.63 60.10 -28.36
CA ALA A 13 37.08 58.93 -27.57
C ALA A 13 37.36 57.75 -28.50
N SER A 14 38.43 57.87 -29.30
CA SER A 14 39.06 56.73 -29.94
C SER A 14 40.13 56.17 -29.00
N SER A 15 40.07 54.86 -28.77
CA SER A 15 41.18 53.98 -28.43
C SER A 15 41.65 53.94 -26.98
N GLY A 16 41.33 52.83 -26.28
CA GLY A 16 42.04 52.45 -25.07
C GLY A 16 41.34 51.47 -24.13
N ALA A 17 40.80 50.35 -24.61
CA ALA A 17 40.45 49.23 -23.72
C ALA A 17 40.58 47.88 -24.45
N MET A 18 41.82 47.44 -24.63
CA MET A 18 42.12 46.02 -24.58
C MET A 18 42.03 45.61 -23.10
N SER A 19 41.01 44.86 -22.68
CA SER A 19 41.07 43.91 -21.56
C SER A 19 39.71 43.29 -21.23
N ILE A 20 39.74 41.95 -21.14
CA ILE A 20 38.76 41.05 -20.53
C ILE A 20 37.52 40.75 -21.38
N GLY A 21 37.74 39.84 -22.33
CA GLY A 21 36.74 38.83 -22.64
C GLY A 21 36.62 37.78 -21.54
N THR A 22 35.54 36.99 -21.66
CA THR A 22 35.12 35.83 -20.84
C THR A 22 34.33 36.17 -19.57
N GLY A 23 33.07 35.72 -19.51
CA GLY A 23 32.49 35.30 -18.24
C GLY A 23 31.15 35.89 -17.81
N ALA A 24 30.39 36.61 -18.64
CA ALA A 24 29.01 36.97 -18.29
C ALA A 24 28.00 35.92 -18.80
N PHE A 25 28.23 34.64 -18.48
CA PHE A 25 27.13 33.68 -18.42
C PHE A 25 26.46 33.91 -17.07
N SER A 26 25.51 34.84 -17.03
CA SER A 26 24.52 34.82 -15.97
C SER A 26 23.72 33.54 -16.19
N SER A 27 24.07 32.48 -15.44
CA SER A 27 23.27 31.28 -15.33
C SER A 27 21.95 31.67 -14.68
N VAL A 28 20.98 32.07 -15.51
CA VAL A 28 19.58 31.96 -15.15
C VAL A 28 19.34 30.47 -15.03
N GLU A 29 19.51 29.97 -13.81
CA GLU A 29 19.08 28.66 -13.36
C GLU A 29 17.56 28.71 -13.35
N ALA A 30 16.97 28.69 -14.55
CA ALA A 30 15.56 28.43 -14.72
C ALA A 30 15.35 26.99 -14.26
N LYS A 31 15.04 26.84 -12.97
CA LYS A 31 14.51 25.61 -12.39
C LYS A 31 13.22 25.29 -13.14
N ARG A 32 13.35 24.68 -14.32
CA ARG A 32 12.28 23.91 -14.93
C ARG A 32 12.20 22.64 -14.10
N GLY A 33 11.52 22.72 -12.96
CA GLY A 33 10.98 21.56 -12.30
C GLY A 33 9.96 20.97 -13.25
N VAL A 34 10.41 20.05 -14.11
CA VAL A 34 9.50 19.18 -14.84
C VAL A 34 8.99 18.21 -13.78
N ALA A 35 7.89 18.57 -13.14
CA ALA A 35 7.09 17.62 -12.39
C ALA A 35 6.45 16.70 -13.45
N VAL A 36 7.12 15.58 -13.75
CA VAL A 36 6.50 14.50 -14.51
C VAL A 36 5.50 13.87 -13.54
N ASN A 37 4.27 14.38 -13.53
CA ASN A 37 3.15 13.60 -13.03
C ASN A 37 2.96 12.47 -14.03
N VAL A 38 3.40 11.27 -13.65
CA VAL A 38 3.01 10.05 -14.35
C VAL A 38 1.53 9.88 -14.03
N VAL A 39 0.68 10.34 -14.93
CA VAL A 39 -0.75 10.05 -14.91
C VAL A 39 -0.89 8.53 -14.94
N GLU A 40 -1.89 8.00 -14.25
CA GLU A 40 -2.40 6.65 -14.46
C GLU A 40 -2.91 6.59 -15.91
N ASP A 41 -1.99 6.32 -16.84
CA ASP A 41 -2.30 6.22 -18.25
C ASP A 41 -2.92 4.85 -18.47
N GLU A 42 -4.19 4.82 -18.91
CA GLU A 42 -4.87 3.60 -19.34
C GLU A 42 -4.13 2.87 -20.48
N ASN A 43 -3.12 3.52 -21.10
CA ASN A 43 -2.26 2.97 -22.14
C ASN A 43 -0.83 2.62 -21.63
N ALA A 44 -0.60 2.57 -20.31
CA ALA A 44 0.69 2.16 -19.77
C ALA A 44 0.93 0.67 -20.04
N TYR A 45 2.08 0.32 -20.63
CA TYR A 45 2.38 -1.08 -20.98
C TYR A 45 2.29 -2.08 -19.79
N LEU A 46 2.41 -1.58 -18.56
CA LEU A 46 2.11 -2.33 -17.33
C LEU A 46 1.00 -1.61 -16.56
N GLY A 47 -0.16 -2.25 -16.43
CA GLY A 47 -1.25 -1.76 -15.59
C GLY A 47 -1.01 -2.10 -14.12
N LEU A 48 -1.00 -1.11 -13.23
CA LEU A 48 -0.83 -1.30 -11.79
C LEU A 48 -2.03 -0.71 -11.07
N GLN A 49 -2.76 -1.53 -10.31
CA GLN A 49 -3.94 -1.10 -9.55
C GLN A 49 -3.82 -1.55 -8.10
N GLN A 50 -3.63 -0.60 -7.19
CA GLN A 50 -3.68 -0.89 -5.75
C GLN A 50 -5.14 -1.13 -5.35
N ASN A 51 -5.47 -2.38 -5.03
CA ASN A 51 -6.83 -2.75 -4.65
C ASN A 51 -7.10 -2.46 -3.17
N ARG A 52 -6.06 -2.50 -2.34
CA ARG A 52 -6.17 -2.34 -0.89
C ARG A 52 -5.16 -1.35 -0.35
N THR A 53 -5.66 -0.41 0.45
CA THR A 53 -4.83 0.46 1.29
C THR A 53 -4.72 -0.07 2.70
N VAL A 54 -5.62 -0.96 3.12
CA VAL A 54 -5.63 -1.57 4.45
C VAL A 54 -5.24 -3.04 4.33
N VAL A 55 -4.21 -3.45 5.07
CA VAL A 55 -3.61 -4.77 4.97
C VAL A 55 -3.73 -5.51 6.31
N PRO A 56 -4.34 -6.71 6.35
CA PRO A 56 -4.37 -7.52 7.57
C PRO A 56 -2.95 -7.95 7.97
N VAL A 57 -2.64 -7.89 9.26
CA VAL A 57 -1.43 -8.53 9.82
C VAL A 57 -1.72 -9.88 10.48
N ASP A 58 -2.99 -10.17 10.75
CA ASP A 58 -3.37 -11.41 11.44
C ASP A 58 -3.22 -12.62 10.51
N LYS A 59 -2.49 -13.64 10.98
CA LYS A 59 -2.40 -14.95 10.29
C LYS A 59 -3.76 -15.62 10.08
N ASP A 60 -4.74 -15.28 10.93
CA ASP A 60 -6.08 -15.87 10.93
C ASP A 60 -7.05 -15.10 10.02
N ALA A 61 -6.60 -13.97 9.44
CA ALA A 61 -7.34 -13.27 8.41
C ALA A 61 -7.39 -14.15 7.16
N SER A 62 -8.54 -14.75 6.89
CA SER A 62 -8.74 -15.49 5.65
C SER A 62 -8.82 -14.50 4.50
N PRO A 63 -7.99 -14.64 3.44
CA PRO A 63 -8.27 -13.95 2.19
C PRO A 63 -9.72 -14.27 1.83
N GLY A 64 -10.52 -13.24 1.56
CA GLY A 64 -11.84 -13.46 0.97
C GLY A 64 -11.69 -14.40 -0.22
N GLU A 65 -12.64 -15.32 -0.40
CA GLU A 65 -12.61 -16.35 -1.46
C GLU A 65 -12.37 -15.70 -2.83
N GLU A 66 -11.11 -15.64 -3.28
CA GLU A 66 -10.65 -15.54 -4.67
C GLU A 66 -9.10 -15.43 -4.71
N GLY A 67 -8.45 -16.50 -5.20
CA GLY A 67 -7.00 -16.73 -5.17
C GLY A 67 -6.17 -15.71 -5.95
N ASN A 68 -5.52 -14.81 -5.20
CA ASN A 68 -4.82 -13.65 -5.73
C ASN A 68 -3.77 -13.16 -4.72
N GLY A 69 -2.76 -13.97 -4.37
CA GLY A 69 -1.88 -13.69 -3.23
C GLY A 69 -2.65 -13.57 -1.90
N ARG A 70 -1.99 -13.70 -0.75
CA ARG A 70 -2.68 -13.74 0.57
C ARG A 70 -3.67 -12.61 0.84
N ASN A 71 -3.55 -11.45 0.18
CA ASN A 71 -4.48 -10.35 0.37
C ASN A 71 -4.78 -9.50 -0.88
N GLY A 72 -4.37 -9.90 -2.09
CA GLY A 72 -4.70 -9.17 -3.33
C GLY A 72 -4.39 -7.67 -3.30
N PHE A 73 -3.35 -7.27 -2.57
CA PHE A 73 -3.00 -5.87 -2.31
C PHE A 73 -2.87 -5.05 -3.61
N LEU A 74 -2.20 -5.61 -4.62
CA LEU A 74 -1.93 -4.96 -5.90
C LEU A 74 -2.26 -5.92 -7.05
N THR A 75 -3.03 -5.45 -8.02
CA THR A 75 -3.21 -6.15 -9.30
C THR A 75 -2.27 -5.57 -10.35
N VAL A 76 -1.55 -6.47 -11.02
CA VAL A 76 -0.71 -6.17 -12.17
C VAL A 76 -1.35 -6.74 -13.41
N THR A 77 -1.45 -5.95 -14.48
CA THR A 77 -2.06 -6.35 -15.75
C THR A 77 -1.04 -6.19 -16.88
N ASN A 78 -0.83 -7.25 -17.65
CA ASN A 78 -0.02 -7.17 -18.85
C ASN A 78 -0.80 -6.42 -19.95
N GLN A 79 -0.37 -5.21 -20.30
CA GLN A 79 -0.94 -4.45 -21.42
C GLN A 79 -0.09 -4.51 -22.71
N PHE A 80 0.98 -5.30 -22.71
CA PHE A 80 1.74 -5.60 -23.91
C PHE A 80 0.94 -6.51 -24.84
N THR A 81 1.34 -6.53 -26.12
CA THR A 81 0.79 -7.44 -27.13
C THR A 81 1.46 -8.81 -27.13
N ALA A 82 2.46 -9.01 -26.26
CA ALA A 82 3.19 -10.27 -26.09
C ALA A 82 3.11 -10.71 -24.61
N PRO A 83 3.27 -12.02 -24.32
CA PRO A 83 3.38 -12.50 -22.95
C PRO A 83 4.51 -11.79 -22.20
N LEU A 84 4.27 -11.49 -20.93
CA LEU A 84 5.18 -10.74 -20.06
C LEU A 84 5.73 -11.68 -18.99
N ALA A 85 7.02 -11.97 -19.04
CA ALA A 85 7.73 -12.60 -17.93
C ALA A 85 8.10 -11.50 -16.93
N LEU A 86 7.54 -11.54 -15.72
CA LEU A 86 7.60 -10.46 -14.73
C LEU A 86 8.17 -10.94 -13.40
N GLY A 87 9.22 -10.26 -12.94
CA GLY A 87 9.73 -10.34 -11.59
C GLY A 87 9.31 -9.12 -10.76
N VAL A 88 9.08 -9.35 -9.47
CA VAL A 88 8.76 -8.30 -8.49
C VAL A 88 9.69 -8.38 -7.30
N THR A 89 10.23 -7.23 -6.90
CA THR A 89 11.10 -7.11 -5.72
C THR A 89 10.52 -6.12 -4.71
N LEU A 90 10.75 -6.37 -3.42
CA LEU A 90 10.54 -5.38 -2.36
C LEU A 90 11.85 -4.60 -2.16
N ASN A 91 11.93 -3.39 -2.70
CA ASN A 91 13.15 -2.55 -2.64
C ASN A 91 13.32 -1.83 -1.31
N GLY A 92 12.27 -1.81 -0.49
CA GLY A 92 12.31 -1.24 0.85
C GLY A 92 10.92 -0.91 1.37
N ALA A 93 10.84 -0.71 2.68
CA ALA A 93 9.69 -0.20 3.37
C ALA A 93 10.10 0.96 4.27
N GLU A 94 9.31 2.02 4.29
CA GLU A 94 9.41 3.11 5.24
C GLU A 94 8.30 2.98 6.27
N GLY A 95 8.62 3.23 7.54
CA GLY A 95 7.74 3.04 8.70
C GLY A 95 8.46 2.27 9.80
N ASP A 96 7.79 2.09 10.93
CA ASP A 96 8.33 1.38 12.10
C ASP A 96 8.04 -0.14 12.05
N PHE A 97 7.80 -0.66 10.85
CA PHE A 97 7.42 -2.05 10.61
C PHE A 97 8.63 -2.85 10.11
N GLU A 98 8.99 -3.90 10.84
CA GLU A 98 10.03 -4.86 10.46
C GLU A 98 9.41 -6.12 9.84
N GLY A 99 10.16 -6.85 9.02
CA GLY A 99 9.72 -8.16 8.51
C GLY A 99 8.68 -8.14 7.39
N ILE A 100 8.52 -7.00 6.70
CA ILE A 100 7.62 -6.91 5.54
C ILE A 100 8.13 -7.79 4.41
N GLU A 101 7.25 -8.63 3.88
CA GLU A 101 7.49 -9.48 2.72
C GLU A 101 6.42 -9.26 1.64
N ILE A 102 6.75 -9.61 0.40
CA ILE A 102 5.77 -9.73 -0.68
C ILE A 102 5.46 -11.20 -0.93
N ASP A 103 4.21 -11.45 -1.28
CA ASP A 103 3.69 -12.75 -1.68
C ASP A 103 3.23 -12.65 -3.13
N VAL A 104 3.78 -13.49 -4.00
CA VAL A 104 3.45 -13.49 -5.43
C VAL A 104 3.20 -14.92 -5.86
N GLU A 105 2.26 -15.08 -6.78
CA GLU A 105 1.87 -16.38 -7.33
C GLU A 105 2.17 -16.40 -8.83
N ASP A 106 2.30 -17.61 -9.39
CA ASP A 106 2.43 -17.81 -10.83
C ASP A 106 1.34 -17.02 -11.58
N PRO A 107 1.67 -16.30 -12.67
CA PRO A 107 2.93 -16.34 -13.42
C PRO A 107 4.00 -15.31 -12.98
N ILE A 108 3.86 -14.67 -11.82
CA ILE A 108 4.82 -13.65 -11.35
C ILE A 108 5.90 -14.31 -10.49
N GLU A 109 7.17 -13.96 -10.75
CA GLU A 109 8.29 -14.43 -9.94
C GLU A 109 8.67 -13.43 -8.83
N LYS A 110 8.99 -13.94 -7.64
CA LYS A 110 9.55 -13.15 -6.54
C LYS A 110 11.06 -13.01 -6.76
N GLY A 111 11.53 -11.79 -6.98
CA GLY A 111 12.96 -11.49 -7.07
C GLY A 111 13.57 -11.13 -5.71
N GLU A 112 14.88 -11.34 -5.58
CA GLU A 112 15.65 -10.85 -4.42
C GLU A 112 16.29 -9.48 -4.71
N ASP A 113 16.70 -9.22 -5.96
CA ASP A 113 17.18 -7.93 -6.44
C ASP A 113 16.67 -7.63 -7.86
N LEU A 114 16.54 -6.36 -8.22
CA LEU A 114 16.25 -5.91 -9.60
C LEU A 114 17.34 -6.32 -10.61
N ARG A 115 18.49 -6.79 -10.12
CA ARG A 115 19.62 -7.26 -10.92
C ARG A 115 19.62 -8.74 -11.18
N ASP A 116 18.66 -9.47 -10.61
CA ASP A 116 18.48 -10.87 -10.91
C ASP A 116 18.15 -11.07 -12.39
N GLU A 117 18.42 -12.27 -12.87
CA GLU A 117 18.22 -12.64 -14.26
C GLU A 117 16.76 -12.37 -14.66
N ILE A 118 16.56 -11.71 -15.80
CA ILE A 118 15.22 -11.43 -16.31
C ILE A 118 14.53 -12.79 -16.47
N PRO A 119 13.32 -12.99 -15.91
CA PRO A 119 12.64 -14.28 -15.97
C PRO A 119 12.60 -14.83 -17.40
N ASP A 120 13.02 -16.08 -17.56
CA ASP A 120 13.29 -16.73 -18.85
C ASP A 120 12.01 -17.14 -19.60
N GLY A 121 11.03 -16.25 -19.75
CA GLY A 121 10.00 -16.29 -20.81
C GLY A 121 9.03 -17.49 -20.87
N ASP A 122 9.22 -18.58 -20.12
CA ASP A 122 8.48 -19.83 -20.24
C ASP A 122 7.31 -19.96 -19.24
N GLY A 123 6.55 -18.89 -19.07
CA GLY A 123 5.39 -18.92 -18.18
C GLY A 123 4.77 -17.57 -17.87
N GLY A 124 4.98 -16.56 -18.72
CA GLY A 124 4.60 -15.18 -18.42
C GLY A 124 3.10 -14.88 -18.43
N LEU A 125 2.75 -13.73 -17.89
CA LEU A 125 1.40 -13.19 -17.91
C LEU A 125 0.97 -12.90 -19.36
N ASP A 126 -0.07 -13.56 -19.85
CA ASP A 126 -0.57 -13.36 -21.21
C ASP A 126 -1.09 -11.93 -21.44
N PRO A 127 -1.08 -11.41 -22.69
CA PRO A 127 -1.67 -10.12 -23.03
C PRO A 127 -3.10 -9.98 -22.48
N GLY A 128 -3.35 -8.88 -21.78
CA GLY A 128 -4.64 -8.55 -21.17
C GLY A 128 -4.98 -9.33 -19.90
N HIS A 129 -4.12 -10.27 -19.46
CA HIS A 129 -4.32 -10.99 -18.20
C HIS A 129 -3.72 -10.22 -17.03
N SER A 130 -4.22 -10.55 -15.85
CA SER A 130 -3.80 -9.94 -14.59
C SER A 130 -3.34 -10.99 -13.59
N ALA A 131 -2.45 -10.60 -12.71
CA ALA A 131 -2.01 -11.37 -11.54
C ALA A 131 -1.93 -10.44 -10.32
N SER A 132 -2.02 -11.02 -9.14
CA SER A 132 -2.06 -10.25 -7.89
C SER A 132 -0.80 -10.45 -7.06
N ILE A 133 -0.44 -9.39 -6.36
CA ILE A 133 0.68 -9.33 -5.43
C ILE A 133 0.09 -9.06 -4.05
N GLY A 134 0.43 -9.92 -3.10
CA GLY A 134 0.17 -9.76 -1.69
C GLY A 134 1.34 -9.09 -0.96
N VAL A 135 1.03 -8.49 0.19
CA VAL A 135 2.02 -7.95 1.13
C VAL A 135 1.76 -8.59 2.48
N ASP A 136 2.79 -9.19 3.06
CA ASP A 136 2.75 -9.76 4.39
C ASP A 136 3.56 -8.86 5.32
N PHE A 137 2.99 -8.51 6.47
CA PHE A 137 3.68 -7.73 7.49
C PHE A 137 4.37 -8.64 8.51
N GLY A 138 4.24 -9.97 8.39
CA GLY A 138 4.78 -10.91 9.36
C GLY A 138 4.05 -10.83 10.71
N ASP A 139 4.70 -11.35 11.76
CA ASP A 139 4.16 -11.37 13.13
C ASP A 139 4.43 -10.03 13.84
N ILE A 140 3.85 -8.94 13.29
CA ILE A 140 3.92 -7.63 13.92
C ILE A 140 2.87 -7.57 15.02
N ASP A 141 3.34 -7.34 16.25
CA ASP A 141 2.47 -6.97 17.37
C ASP A 141 1.99 -5.53 17.18
N LEU A 142 0.91 -5.37 16.41
CA LEU A 142 0.20 -4.10 16.31
C LEU A 142 -0.52 -3.83 17.64
N ASP A 143 0.09 -3.01 18.47
CA ASP A 143 -0.53 -2.39 19.63
C ASP A 143 -0.75 -0.89 19.38
N LYS A 144 -1.33 -0.17 20.35
CA LYS A 144 -1.58 1.28 20.24
C LYS A 144 -0.32 2.13 20.03
N ASN A 145 0.86 1.57 20.26
CA ASN A 145 2.13 2.27 20.13
C ASN A 145 2.87 1.91 18.83
N ASN A 146 2.43 0.85 18.15
CA ASN A 146 3.02 0.36 16.91
C ASN A 146 2.00 0.37 15.77
N THR A 147 1.32 1.50 15.61
CA THR A 147 0.37 1.75 14.52
C THR A 147 0.89 2.82 13.58
N GLY A 148 0.38 2.86 12.36
CA GLY A 148 0.72 3.91 11.40
C GLY A 148 0.47 3.48 9.98
N THR A 149 1.12 4.19 9.05
CA THR A 149 1.17 3.82 7.64
C THR A 149 2.57 3.36 7.29
N ALA A 150 2.68 2.33 6.46
CA ALA A 150 3.92 1.93 5.83
C ALA A 150 3.93 2.43 4.39
N THR A 151 5.08 2.90 3.90
CA THR A 151 5.28 3.11 2.46
C THR A 151 6.21 2.04 1.93
N ILE A 152 5.66 1.10 1.16
CA ILE A 152 6.42 0.04 0.50
C ILE A 152 6.86 0.48 -0.89
N THR A 153 8.07 0.12 -1.27
CA THR A 153 8.64 0.41 -2.59
C THR A 153 8.82 -0.90 -3.34
N LEU A 154 8.04 -1.11 -4.39
CA LEU A 154 8.11 -2.29 -5.24
C LEU A 154 8.88 -2.00 -6.53
N GLY A 155 9.78 -2.90 -6.88
CA GLY A 155 10.44 -2.98 -8.17
C GLY A 155 9.74 -3.98 -9.07
N PHE A 156 9.58 -3.63 -10.35
CA PHE A 156 8.99 -4.47 -11.39
C PHE A 156 10.01 -4.56 -12.53
N TYR A 157 10.38 -5.77 -12.91
CA TYR A 157 11.33 -5.98 -14.00
C TYR A 157 10.91 -7.18 -14.85
N GLY A 158 11.14 -7.13 -16.15
CA GLY A 158 10.65 -8.20 -17.01
C GLY A 158 10.88 -7.99 -18.50
N ASN A 159 10.40 -8.92 -19.30
CA ASN A 159 10.44 -8.83 -20.76
C ASN A 159 9.10 -9.24 -21.38
N ALA A 160 8.65 -8.44 -22.35
CA ALA A 160 7.52 -8.75 -23.20
C ALA A 160 7.91 -8.62 -24.67
N GLY A 161 8.15 -9.76 -25.33
CA GLY A 161 8.44 -9.81 -26.77
C GLY A 161 9.66 -8.97 -27.20
N GLY A 162 10.71 -8.93 -26.38
CA GLY A 162 11.92 -8.13 -26.61
C GLY A 162 11.87 -6.71 -26.05
N THR A 163 10.75 -6.29 -25.46
CA THR A 163 10.64 -5.03 -24.72
C THR A 163 10.90 -5.27 -23.25
N THR A 164 11.87 -4.57 -22.67
CA THR A 164 12.17 -4.67 -21.24
C THR A 164 11.26 -3.76 -20.43
N VAL A 165 10.79 -4.26 -19.29
CA VAL A 165 10.13 -3.51 -18.23
C VAL A 165 11.14 -3.30 -17.11
N GLU A 166 11.28 -2.07 -16.64
CA GLU A 166 12.01 -1.75 -15.40
C GLU A 166 11.31 -0.53 -14.78
N GLN A 167 10.63 -0.74 -13.65
CA GLN A 167 9.83 0.29 -13.00
C GLN A 167 9.93 0.14 -11.49
N THR A 168 9.96 1.26 -10.78
CA THR A 168 9.78 1.29 -9.32
C THR A 168 8.54 2.11 -8.97
N ARG A 169 7.74 1.63 -8.02
CA ARG A 169 6.56 2.34 -7.51
C ARG A 169 6.51 2.27 -5.99
N ARG A 170 5.96 3.34 -5.41
CA ARG A 170 5.72 3.45 -3.97
C ARG A 170 4.23 3.30 -3.72
N PHE A 171 3.88 2.54 -2.71
CA PHE A 171 2.51 2.36 -2.26
C PHE A 171 2.41 2.60 -0.77
N THR A 172 1.34 3.27 -0.35
CA THR A 172 1.06 3.52 1.06
C THR A 172 -0.01 2.55 1.53
N VAL A 173 0.25 1.91 2.67
CA VAL A 173 -0.64 0.92 3.28
C VAL A 173 -0.76 1.17 4.77
N SER A 174 -1.90 0.82 5.33
CA SER A 174 -2.23 0.83 6.75
C SER A 174 -2.37 -0.62 7.21
N PRO A 175 -1.38 -1.19 7.90
CA PRO A 175 -1.53 -2.49 8.52
C PRO A 175 -2.60 -2.41 9.63
N ILE A 176 -3.46 -3.43 9.70
CA ILE A 176 -4.50 -3.55 10.73
C ILE A 176 -4.51 -4.94 11.37
N ARG A 177 -4.88 -4.96 12.65
CA ARG A 177 -5.14 -6.17 13.42
C ARG A 177 -6.56 -6.15 13.97
N VAL A 178 -7.22 -7.30 13.99
CA VAL A 178 -8.59 -7.46 14.45
C VAL A 178 -8.64 -8.51 15.55
N ASP A 179 -8.98 -8.06 16.75
CA ASP A 179 -9.17 -8.92 17.90
C ASP A 179 -10.65 -9.01 18.27
N PHE A 180 -11.22 -10.22 18.22
CA PHE A 180 -12.51 -10.50 18.86
C PHE A 180 -12.29 -10.68 20.37
N LYS A 181 -12.90 -9.83 21.20
CA LYS A 181 -12.81 -10.01 22.66
C LYS A 181 -13.87 -11.01 23.13
N GLU A 182 -13.42 -11.98 23.91
CA GLU A 182 -14.28 -12.99 24.51
C GLU A 182 -15.33 -12.37 25.43
N ASN A 183 -16.47 -13.04 25.53
CA ASN A 183 -17.51 -12.68 26.49
C ASN A 183 -17.10 -13.20 27.87
N ASN A 184 -16.25 -12.44 28.57
CA ASN A 184 -15.96 -12.72 29.97
C ASN A 184 -17.24 -12.49 30.78
N GLY A 185 -17.86 -13.61 31.15
CA GLY A 185 -19.24 -13.70 31.64
C GLY A 185 -19.63 -12.69 32.73
N VAL A 186 -20.94 -12.45 32.75
CA VAL A 186 -21.77 -11.72 33.72
C VAL A 186 -21.11 -11.60 35.12
N GLY A 187 -20.51 -10.44 35.40
CA GLY A 187 -19.97 -10.14 36.73
C GLY A 187 -19.03 -8.94 36.81
N SER A 188 -18.43 -8.50 35.69
CA SER A 188 -17.61 -7.29 35.68
C SER A 188 -18.48 -6.05 35.41
N GLU A 189 -18.69 -5.22 36.42
CA GLU A 189 -19.37 -3.92 36.31
C GLU A 189 -18.59 -2.87 35.48
N SER A 190 -17.50 -3.28 34.81
CA SER A 190 -16.79 -2.46 33.84
C SER A 190 -17.56 -2.42 32.52
N ASN A 191 -18.44 -1.43 32.37
CA ASN A 191 -19.31 -1.19 31.21
C ASN A 191 -18.59 -0.94 29.87
N ASP A 192 -17.25 -0.99 29.79
CA ASP A 192 -16.51 -0.55 28.60
C ASP A 192 -16.13 -1.68 27.63
N SER A 193 -16.47 -2.94 27.93
CA SER A 193 -16.09 -4.09 27.08
C SER A 193 -17.14 -5.19 27.15
N GLY A 194 -18.35 -4.90 26.66
CA GLY A 194 -19.39 -5.91 26.55
C GLY A 194 -18.88 -7.10 25.73
N GLY A 195 -19.04 -8.31 26.27
CA GLY A 195 -18.68 -9.52 25.55
C GLY A 195 -19.33 -9.55 24.18
N GLY A 196 -18.53 -9.73 23.14
CA GLY A 196 -19.01 -9.51 21.79
C GLY A 196 -18.32 -8.38 21.02
N ALA A 197 -17.56 -7.51 21.68
CA ALA A 197 -16.85 -6.41 21.04
C ALA A 197 -15.70 -6.88 20.14
N VAL A 198 -15.35 -6.04 19.17
CA VAL A 198 -14.20 -6.22 18.28
C VAL A 198 -13.29 -5.02 18.42
N HIS A 199 -12.03 -5.29 18.73
CA HIS A 199 -10.98 -4.28 18.74
C HIS A 199 -10.27 -4.31 17.40
N ILE A 200 -10.10 -3.15 16.79
CA ILE A 200 -9.38 -2.98 15.53
C ILE A 200 -8.19 -2.10 15.85
N TYR A 201 -6.98 -2.59 15.63
CA TYR A 201 -5.74 -1.84 15.83
C TYR A 201 -5.19 -1.38 14.49
N GLY A 202 -4.65 -0.16 14.45
CA GLY A 202 -4.11 0.48 13.25
C GLY A 202 -4.57 1.94 13.11
N GLU A 203 -3.94 2.66 12.18
CA GLU A 203 -4.38 4.01 11.79
C GLU A 203 -5.15 3.95 10.46
N PHE A 204 -6.40 4.41 10.48
CA PHE A 204 -7.29 4.36 9.33
C PHE A 204 -8.31 5.51 9.37
N SER A 205 -8.73 5.95 8.19
CA SER A 205 -9.77 6.98 8.03
C SER A 205 -10.86 6.46 7.11
N ASP A 206 -12.11 6.69 7.52
CA ASP A 206 -13.31 6.36 6.75
C ASP A 206 -13.34 4.90 6.25
N LEU A 207 -12.87 3.98 7.09
CA LEU A 207 -12.73 2.58 6.75
C LEU A 207 -14.10 1.90 6.78
N PRO A 208 -14.62 1.41 5.65
CA PRO A 208 -15.90 0.71 5.63
C PRO A 208 -15.77 -0.68 6.24
N VAL A 209 -16.68 -0.97 7.17
CA VAL A 209 -16.73 -2.23 7.92
C VAL A 209 -18.12 -2.84 7.84
N TYR A 210 -18.19 -4.13 7.53
CA TYR A 210 -19.44 -4.89 7.48
C TYR A 210 -19.50 -5.89 8.63
N LEU A 211 -20.60 -5.87 9.38
CA LEU A 211 -20.79 -6.71 10.57
C LEU A 211 -21.76 -7.83 10.30
N ASN A 212 -21.44 -9.05 10.73
CA ASN A 212 -22.32 -10.22 10.73
C ASN A 212 -22.98 -10.52 9.38
N GLY A 213 -22.29 -10.21 8.26
CA GLY A 213 -22.79 -10.43 6.90
C GLY A 213 -23.79 -9.38 6.41
N ASN A 214 -23.95 -8.26 7.12
CA ASN A 214 -24.77 -7.14 6.67
C ASN A 214 -24.20 -6.52 5.38
N THR A 215 -25.09 -6.05 4.51
CA THR A 215 -24.73 -5.33 3.28
C THR A 215 -24.45 -3.84 3.52
N GLU A 216 -24.91 -3.30 4.64
CA GLU A 216 -24.63 -1.92 5.04
C GLU A 216 -23.32 -1.85 5.81
N SER A 217 -22.41 -0.99 5.37
CA SER A 217 -21.17 -0.71 6.06
C SER A 217 -21.34 0.39 7.10
N ILE A 218 -20.60 0.28 8.21
CA ILE A 218 -20.29 1.42 9.07
C ILE A 218 -18.91 1.97 8.70
N SER A 219 -18.74 3.28 8.78
CA SER A 219 -17.43 3.92 8.57
C SER A 219 -16.77 4.14 9.92
N ILE A 220 -15.53 3.67 10.06
CA ILE A 220 -14.73 3.88 11.28
C ILE A 220 -13.44 4.65 10.98
N THR A 221 -12.94 5.34 12.00
CA THR A 221 -11.71 6.12 11.94
C THR A 221 -10.96 5.96 13.25
N SER A 222 -9.67 5.65 13.16
CA SER A 222 -8.75 5.68 14.30
C SER A 222 -7.51 6.49 13.95
N THR A 223 -7.22 7.47 14.80
CA THR A 223 -6.01 8.30 14.73
C THR A 223 -5.07 8.05 15.92
N ASP A 224 -5.46 7.17 16.84
CA ASP A 224 -4.74 6.83 18.07
C ASP A 224 -4.38 5.34 18.14
N GLY A 225 -4.44 4.66 16.98
CA GLY A 225 -4.00 3.29 16.80
C GLY A 225 -5.00 2.20 17.19
N SER A 226 -6.22 2.55 17.60
CA SER A 226 -7.30 1.55 17.74
C SER A 226 -8.71 2.13 17.67
N ASP A 227 -9.68 1.30 17.30
CA ASP A 227 -11.12 1.54 17.49
C ASP A 227 -11.81 0.30 18.07
N VAL A 228 -12.97 0.48 18.70
CA VAL A 228 -13.74 -0.61 19.31
C VAL A 228 -15.17 -0.61 18.78
N LEU A 229 -15.51 -1.69 18.09
CA LEU A 229 -16.87 -1.96 17.64
C LEU A 229 -17.63 -2.69 18.74
N GLN A 230 -18.62 -2.01 19.31
CA GLN A 230 -19.48 -2.56 20.33
C GLN A 230 -20.65 -3.33 19.69
N PRO A 231 -21.08 -4.47 20.26
CA PRO A 231 -22.27 -5.16 19.79
C PRO A 231 -23.52 -4.29 19.97
N GLY A 232 -24.50 -4.45 19.08
CA GLY A 232 -25.76 -3.73 19.17
C GLY A 232 -26.54 -4.09 20.45
N ARG A 233 -27.43 -3.18 20.89
CA ARG A 233 -28.28 -3.34 22.10
C ARG A 233 -29.13 -4.62 22.12
N ALA A 234 -29.30 -5.29 20.98
CA ALA A 234 -30.07 -6.53 20.85
C ALA A 234 -29.34 -7.79 21.39
N GLY A 235 -28.11 -7.66 21.90
CA GLY A 235 -27.46 -8.72 22.69
C GLY A 235 -26.74 -9.81 21.89
N GLY A 236 -26.58 -9.65 20.58
CA GLY A 236 -25.72 -10.51 19.75
C GLY A 236 -24.32 -9.93 19.66
N GLY A 237 -23.29 -10.72 19.97
CA GLY A 237 -21.89 -10.35 19.73
C GLY A 237 -21.60 -10.17 18.23
N ILE A 238 -20.50 -9.48 17.92
CA ILE A 238 -19.98 -9.44 16.55
C ILE A 238 -19.23 -10.76 16.32
N THR A 239 -19.76 -11.63 15.46
CA THR A 239 -19.14 -12.93 15.14
C THR A 239 -18.42 -12.91 13.80
N ARG A 240 -18.74 -11.95 12.94
CA ARG A 240 -18.08 -11.76 11.64
C ARG A 240 -17.87 -10.29 11.35
N LEU A 241 -16.70 -9.96 10.83
CA LEU A 241 -16.27 -8.62 10.45
C LEU A 241 -15.71 -8.70 9.03
N THR A 242 -16.04 -7.76 8.16
CA THR A 242 -15.39 -7.64 6.84
C THR A 242 -14.82 -6.24 6.68
N ILE A 243 -13.53 -6.15 6.36
CA ILE A 243 -12.78 -4.90 6.15
C ILE A 243 -12.00 -5.02 4.85
N GLY A 244 -12.20 -4.12 3.90
CA GLY A 244 -11.45 -4.14 2.63
C GLY A 244 -11.58 -5.45 1.83
N GLY A 245 -12.67 -6.20 2.04
CA GLY A 245 -12.89 -7.53 1.45
C GLY A 245 -12.24 -8.70 2.20
N VAL A 246 -11.49 -8.43 3.27
CA VAL A 246 -10.97 -9.46 4.19
C VAL A 246 -12.04 -9.80 5.20
N VAL A 247 -12.29 -11.10 5.41
CA VAL A 247 -13.28 -11.59 6.37
C VAL A 247 -12.56 -12.09 7.61
N TYR A 248 -12.92 -11.53 8.76
CA TYR A 248 -12.52 -12.01 10.06
C TYR A 248 -13.72 -12.66 10.73
N THR A 249 -13.53 -13.86 11.24
CA THR A 249 -14.54 -14.59 12.00
C THR A 249 -14.05 -14.79 13.41
N ARG A 250 -14.95 -14.65 14.38
CA ARG A 250 -14.67 -15.13 15.73
C ARG A 250 -14.44 -16.63 15.65
N GLU A 251 -13.33 -17.10 16.20
CA GLU A 251 -13.16 -18.53 16.44
C GLU A 251 -14.28 -18.97 17.38
N ASP A 252 -15.15 -19.87 16.92
CA ASP A 252 -15.98 -20.62 17.84
C ASP A 252 -14.98 -21.45 18.64
N ASN A 253 -14.68 -21.01 19.86
CA ASN A 253 -14.15 -21.85 20.92
C ASN A 253 -15.24 -22.89 21.19
N GLY A 254 -15.37 -23.86 20.27
CA GLY A 254 -16.33 -24.92 20.36
C GLY A 254 -16.17 -25.50 21.74
N ASP A 255 -17.26 -25.52 22.50
CA ASP A 255 -17.32 -26.19 23.78
C ASP A 255 -16.60 -27.52 23.57
N ALA A 256 -15.45 -27.67 24.21
CA ALA A 256 -14.74 -28.92 24.28
C ALA A 256 -15.52 -29.85 25.22
N ASP A 257 -16.80 -30.05 24.91
CA ASP A 257 -17.68 -31.08 25.43
C ASP A 257 -17.28 -32.39 24.75
N GLY A 258 -16.02 -32.77 24.95
CA GLY A 258 -15.41 -34.01 24.48
C GLY A 258 -15.26 -34.97 25.65
N ASP A 259 -16.34 -35.69 25.94
CA ASP A 259 -16.36 -37.07 26.46
C ASP A 259 -15.36 -37.43 27.57
N GLY A 260 -15.68 -37.01 28.80
CA GLY A 260 -15.33 -37.77 29.99
C GLY A 260 -16.25 -38.98 30.18
N ALA A 261 -16.39 -39.85 29.17
CA ALA A 261 -17.01 -41.16 29.35
C ALA A 261 -16.03 -42.05 30.11
N SER A 262 -16.18 -42.10 31.44
CA SER A 262 -15.54 -43.12 32.27
C SER A 262 -16.29 -44.44 32.06
N GLU A 263 -15.77 -45.29 31.17
CA GLU A 263 -15.97 -46.73 31.26
C GLU A 263 -15.10 -47.26 32.40
N ASP A 264 -15.71 -47.49 33.57
CA ASP A 264 -15.15 -48.38 34.60
C ASP A 264 -15.93 -49.70 34.59
N ASP A 265 -15.20 -50.76 34.25
CA ASP A 265 -15.52 -52.20 34.37
C ASP A 265 -15.50 -52.68 35.84
#